data_AF-R5Z6E8-F1
#
_entry.id   AF-R5Z6E8-F1
#
_cell.length_a   1.000
_cell.length_b   1.000
_cell.length_c   1.000
_cell.angle_alpha   90.00
_cell.angle_beta   90.00
_cell.angle_gamma   90.00
#
_symmetry.space_group_name_H-M   'P 1'
#
loop_
_entity.id
_entity.type
_entity.pdbx_description
1 polymer ?
#
loop_
_entity_poly.entity_id
_entity_poly.type
_entity_poly.pdbx_seq_one_letter_code
_entity_poly.pdbx_strand_id
1 'polypeptide(L)'
;MDNFSVRSERNFHNLVAQPKRMHLLDKPNGYASAMVKSSLSHQMRFTVQVLEKELCAAGAPHILQIKLLGDDSREPSSWKLFADGTCIASGSGDFARECFYEGAEVFLDLCRDAVRAAELYQWSQREYELLSAARGIAGA
;
A
#
# COMPACT_ATOMS: atom_id res chain seq x y z
N MET A 1 28.07 -51.31 29.73
CA MET A 1 28.03 -49.84 29.79
C MET A 1 28.69 -49.36 28.50
N ASP A 2 27.96 -48.53 27.74
CA ASP A 2 28.45 -47.39 26.95
C ASP A 2 27.44 -47.07 25.84
N ASN A 3 26.52 -46.18 26.20
CA ASN A 3 25.56 -45.54 25.30
C ASN A 3 26.28 -44.39 24.56
N PHE A 4 26.49 -44.52 23.25
CA PHE A 4 26.72 -43.35 22.39
C PHE A 4 25.47 -43.07 21.57
N SER A 5 24.47 -42.49 22.23
CA SER A 5 23.37 -41.80 21.55
C SER A 5 23.89 -40.43 21.12
N VAL A 6 24.39 -40.34 19.89
CA VAL A 6 24.71 -39.06 19.27
C VAL A 6 23.40 -38.37 18.91
N ARG A 7 22.79 -37.69 19.88
CA ARG A 7 21.84 -36.62 19.60
C ARG A 7 22.64 -35.48 18.99
N SER A 8 22.60 -35.37 17.66
CA SER A 8 22.89 -34.12 16.98
C SER A 8 21.81 -33.11 17.41
N GLU A 9 22.05 -32.41 18.52
CA GLU A 9 21.36 -31.16 18.84
C GLU A 9 21.74 -30.16 17.76
N ARG A 10 20.93 -30.12 16.70
CA ARG A 10 20.95 -29.00 15.77
C ARG A 10 20.32 -27.81 16.49
N ASN A 11 21.16 -27.07 17.20
CA ASN A 11 20.85 -25.76 17.76
C ASN A 11 20.54 -24.79 16.62
N PHE A 12 19.29 -24.78 16.14
CA PHE A 12 18.74 -23.68 15.34
C PHE A 12 18.19 -22.61 16.29
N HIS A 13 19.06 -22.10 17.16
CA HIS A 13 18.78 -20.91 17.94
C HIS A 13 19.73 -19.86 17.40
N ASN A 14 19.18 -18.80 16.79
CA ASN A 14 19.86 -17.60 16.28
C ASN A 14 20.09 -17.48 14.77
N LEU A 15 19.14 -17.95 13.94
CA LEU A 15 18.83 -17.25 12.70
C LEU A 15 17.56 -16.40 12.88
N VAL A 16 17.53 -15.58 13.95
CA VAL A 16 16.52 -14.53 14.04
C VAL A 16 17.02 -13.38 13.16
N ALA A 17 16.81 -13.52 11.84
CA ALA A 17 16.90 -12.37 10.97
C ALA A 17 15.92 -11.33 11.52
N GLN A 18 16.40 -10.13 11.84
CA GLN A 18 15.50 -9.06 12.25
C GLN A 18 14.44 -8.90 11.16
N PRO A 19 13.14 -8.95 11.49
CA PRO A 19 12.11 -8.74 10.50
C PRO A 19 12.36 -7.40 9.82
N LYS A 20 12.44 -7.39 8.49
CA LYS A 20 12.56 -6.16 7.71
C LYS A 20 11.38 -5.27 8.12
N ARG A 21 11.67 -4.05 8.56
CA ARG A 21 10.64 -3.12 9.03
C ARG A 21 10.17 -2.27 7.86
N MET A 22 8.85 -2.12 7.72
CA MET A 22 8.30 -1.20 6.74
C MET A 22 8.56 0.25 7.15
N HIS A 23 8.97 1.05 6.18
CA HIS A 23 8.92 2.50 6.23
C HIS A 23 7.47 2.94 6.03
N LEU A 24 6.91 3.58 7.05
CA LEU A 24 5.50 3.99 7.04
C LEU A 24 5.36 5.42 6.56
N LEU A 25 4.56 5.62 5.52
CA LEU A 25 4.16 6.95 5.05
C LEU A 25 3.24 7.62 6.07
N ASP A 26 2.23 6.89 6.57
CA ASP A 26 1.42 7.32 7.70
C ASP A 26 2.08 6.90 9.02
N LYS A 27 2.80 7.83 9.65
CA LYS A 27 3.52 7.56 10.91
C LYS A 27 2.55 7.40 12.09
N PRO A 28 2.74 6.38 12.95
CA PRO A 28 1.98 6.24 14.19
C PRO A 28 2.42 7.26 15.23
N ASN A 29 1.46 7.67 16.07
CA ASN A 29 1.65 8.61 17.17
C ASN A 29 1.46 7.95 18.56
N GLY A 30 1.35 6.63 18.61
CA GLY A 30 1.17 5.85 19.83
C GLY A 30 0.94 4.36 19.53
N TYR A 31 0.77 3.55 20.58
CA TYR A 31 0.64 2.10 20.45
C TYR A 31 -0.61 1.68 19.63
N ALA A 32 -1.77 2.25 19.95
CA ALA A 32 -3.02 1.94 19.26
C ALA A 32 -2.95 2.31 17.76
N SER A 33 -2.39 3.47 17.42
CA SER A 33 -2.21 3.86 16.02
C SER A 33 -1.15 3.01 15.32
N ALA A 34 -0.12 2.54 16.01
CA ALA A 34 0.86 1.60 15.45
C ALA A 34 0.22 0.27 15.02
N MET A 35 -0.74 -0.27 15.78
CA MET A 35 -1.43 -1.51 15.43
C MET A 35 -2.18 -1.41 14.09
N VAL A 36 -2.81 -0.27 13.83
CA VAL A 36 -3.54 -0.03 12.58
C VAL A 36 -2.59 0.36 11.45
N LYS A 37 -1.74 1.35 11.68
CA LYS A 37 -0.89 1.97 10.65
C LYS A 37 0.27 1.08 10.20
N SER A 38 0.67 0.07 10.96
CA SER A 38 1.68 -0.91 10.52
C SER A 38 1.17 -1.88 9.45
N SER A 39 -0.15 -1.90 9.19
CA SER A 39 -0.75 -2.73 8.14
C SER A 39 -0.34 -2.27 6.74
N LEU A 40 0.03 -3.23 5.89
CA LEU A 40 0.33 -2.97 4.48
C LEU A 40 -0.89 -2.38 3.76
N SER A 41 -2.07 -2.98 3.98
CA SER A 41 -3.32 -2.47 3.45
C SER A 41 -3.63 -1.02 3.87
N HIS A 42 -3.26 -0.63 5.10
CA HIS A 42 -3.44 0.75 5.56
C HIS A 42 -2.52 1.70 4.80
N GLN A 43 -1.22 1.39 4.77
CA GLN A 43 -0.23 2.23 4.10
C GLN A 43 -0.52 2.41 2.60
N MET A 44 -0.97 1.36 1.92
CA MET A 44 -1.36 1.43 0.51
C MET A 44 -2.57 2.35 0.29
N ARG A 45 -3.62 2.23 1.11
CA ARG A 45 -4.79 3.13 1.02
C ARG A 45 -4.43 4.57 1.34
N PHE A 46 -3.64 4.79 2.39
CA PHE A 46 -3.17 6.12 2.76
C PHE A 46 -2.33 6.75 1.66
N THR A 47 -1.45 5.99 1.01
CA THR A 47 -0.64 6.45 -0.12
C THR A 47 -1.51 6.99 -1.25
N VAL A 48 -2.57 6.27 -1.62
CA VAL A 48 -3.49 6.70 -2.68
C VAL A 48 -4.27 7.96 -2.28
N GLN A 49 -4.65 8.09 -1.00
CA GLN A 49 -5.27 9.32 -0.49
C GLN A 49 -4.31 10.52 -0.51
N VAL A 50 -3.02 10.31 -0.21
CA VAL A 50 -2.00 11.36 -0.30
C VAL A 50 -1.84 11.80 -1.75
N LEU A 51 -1.67 10.85 -2.68
CA LEU A 51 -1.49 11.15 -4.10
C LEU A 51 -2.69 11.90 -4.69
N GLU A 52 -3.92 11.51 -4.36
CA GLU A 52 -5.11 12.21 -4.83
C GLU A 52 -5.14 13.68 -4.38
N LYS A 53 -4.75 13.96 -3.13
CA LYS A 53 -4.63 15.34 -2.62
C LYS A 53 -3.54 16.11 -3.35
N GLU A 54 -2.40 15.48 -3.64
CA GLU A 54 -1.31 16.10 -4.41
C GLU A 54 -1.77 16.49 -5.81
N LEU A 55 -2.47 15.59 -6.51
CA LEU A 55 -3.02 15.83 -7.85
C LEU A 55 -4.04 16.97 -7.84
N CYS A 56 -4.92 17.00 -6.84
CA CYS A 56 -5.87 18.09 -6.64
C CYS A 56 -5.17 19.43 -6.40
N ALA A 57 -4.14 19.46 -5.54
CA ALA A 57 -3.37 20.67 -5.26
C ALA A 57 -2.55 21.16 -6.47
N ALA A 58 -2.12 20.24 -7.35
CA ALA A 58 -1.41 20.54 -8.58
C ALA A 58 -2.32 21.04 -9.73
N GLY A 59 -3.64 21.09 -9.54
CA GLY A 59 -4.60 21.51 -10.57
C GLY A 59 -4.85 20.47 -11.66
N ALA A 60 -4.50 19.21 -11.42
CA ALA A 60 -4.78 18.08 -12.30
C ALA A 60 -5.54 16.99 -11.51
N PRO A 61 -6.76 17.28 -11.05
CA PRO A 61 -7.45 16.41 -10.11
C PRO A 61 -7.93 15.12 -10.78
N HIS A 62 -7.66 13.99 -10.15
CA HIS A 62 -8.13 12.66 -10.56
C HIS A 62 -8.67 11.92 -9.34
N ILE A 63 -9.71 11.12 -9.54
CA ILE A 63 -10.27 10.26 -8.50
C ILE A 63 -9.48 8.96 -8.47
N LEU A 64 -8.76 8.73 -7.39
CA LEU A 64 -7.97 7.52 -7.22
C LEU A 64 -8.67 6.53 -6.30
N GLN A 65 -8.53 5.24 -6.62
CA GLN A 65 -9.02 4.14 -5.81
C GLN A 65 -8.04 2.98 -5.86
N ILE A 66 -7.88 2.27 -4.75
CA ILE A 66 -7.11 1.03 -4.73
C ILE A 66 -7.95 -0.12 -4.23
N LYS A 67 -8.03 -1.15 -5.07
CA LYS A 67 -8.65 -2.42 -4.71
C LYS A 67 -7.57 -3.37 -4.22
N LEU A 68 -7.68 -3.75 -2.95
CA LEU A 68 -6.84 -4.75 -2.32
C LEU A 68 -7.55 -6.10 -2.38
N LEU A 69 -6.83 -7.15 -2.75
CA LEU A 69 -7.34 -8.50 -2.94
C LEU A 69 -6.58 -9.46 -2.02
N GLY A 70 -7.26 -10.48 -1.52
CA GLY A 70 -6.71 -11.47 -0.59
C GLY A 70 -7.57 -11.65 0.65
N ASP A 71 -7.32 -12.73 1.39
CA ASP A 71 -8.11 -13.10 2.56
C ASP A 71 -7.68 -12.33 3.82
N ASP A 72 -6.39 -11.96 3.91
CA ASP A 72 -5.90 -11.13 5.01
C ASP A 72 -6.14 -9.64 4.71
N SER A 73 -7.02 -9.04 5.51
CA SER A 73 -7.32 -7.61 5.46
C SER A 73 -6.13 -6.70 5.71
N ARG A 74 -5.07 -7.17 6.40
CA ARG A 74 -3.86 -6.41 6.72
C ARG A 74 -2.74 -6.59 5.69
N GLU A 75 -2.67 -7.78 5.08
CA GLU A 75 -1.69 -8.14 4.07
C GLU A 75 -2.37 -8.65 2.80
N PRO A 76 -2.64 -7.77 1.83
CA PRO A 76 -3.29 -8.17 0.60
C PRO A 76 -2.34 -9.02 -0.24
N SER A 77 -2.85 -10.03 -0.94
CA SER A 77 -2.06 -10.86 -1.86
C SER A 77 -1.78 -10.15 -3.19
N SER A 78 -2.67 -9.25 -3.61
CA SER A 78 -2.51 -8.44 -4.81
C SER A 78 -3.34 -7.15 -4.73
N TRP A 79 -3.07 -6.24 -5.65
CA TRP A 79 -3.74 -4.94 -5.70
C TRP A 79 -3.96 -4.45 -7.12
N LYS A 80 -4.95 -3.57 -7.27
CA LYS A 80 -5.23 -2.82 -8.50
C LYS A 80 -5.47 -1.35 -8.16
N LEU A 81 -4.74 -0.46 -8.82
CA LEU A 81 -4.91 0.99 -8.74
C LEU A 81 -5.79 1.45 -9.89
N PHE A 82 -6.76 2.28 -9.55
CA PHE A 82 -7.68 2.89 -10.49
C PHE A 82 -7.57 4.42 -10.42
N ALA A 83 -7.68 5.05 -11.59
CA ALA A 83 -7.89 6.48 -11.73
C ALA A 83 -9.12 6.70 -12.61
N ASP A 84 -10.08 7.47 -12.11
CA ASP A 84 -11.34 7.81 -12.81
C ASP A 84 -12.11 6.57 -13.28
N GLY A 85 -12.02 5.48 -12.52
CA GLY A 85 -12.64 4.18 -12.84
C GLY A 85 -11.83 3.30 -13.79
N THR A 86 -10.73 3.79 -14.37
CA THR A 86 -9.83 3.01 -15.24
C THR A 86 -8.73 2.36 -14.41
N CYS A 87 -8.47 1.06 -14.62
CA CYS A 87 -7.37 0.36 -13.97
C CYS A 87 -6.04 0.79 -14.61
N ILE A 88 -5.18 1.48 -13.86
CA ILE A 88 -3.93 2.06 -14.37
C ILE A 88 -2.68 1.28 -13.93
N ALA A 89 -2.77 0.50 -12.85
CA ALA A 89 -1.69 -0.38 -12.42
C ALA A 89 -2.22 -1.55 -11.60
N SER A 90 -1.44 -2.63 -11.54
CA SER A 90 -1.71 -3.77 -10.67
C SER A 90 -0.40 -4.43 -10.28
N GLY A 91 -0.39 -5.09 -9.12
CA GLY A 91 0.78 -5.82 -8.66
C GLY A 91 0.47 -6.82 -7.56
N SER A 92 1.50 -7.53 -7.11
CA SER A 92 1.41 -8.42 -5.95
C SER A 92 1.53 -7.64 -4.65
N GLY A 93 1.02 -8.24 -3.58
CA GLY A 93 1.21 -7.77 -2.21
C GLY A 93 2.67 -7.79 -1.78
N ASP A 94 3.40 -8.84 -2.17
CA ASP A 94 4.83 -8.96 -1.88
C ASP A 94 5.64 -7.82 -2.52
N PHE A 95 5.32 -7.46 -3.76
CA PHE A 95 5.94 -6.31 -4.42
C PHE A 95 5.64 -5.00 -3.69
N ALA A 96 4.38 -4.76 -3.32
CA ALA A 96 4.02 -3.58 -2.54
C ALA A 96 4.74 -3.55 -1.19
N ARG A 97 4.88 -4.69 -0.52
CA ARG A 97 5.62 -4.82 0.74
C ARG A 97 7.09 -4.45 0.57
N GLU A 98 7.74 -4.93 -0.49
CA GLU A 98 9.13 -4.58 -0.79
C GLU A 98 9.30 -3.08 -1.04
N CYS A 99 8.36 -2.40 -1.72
CA CYS A 99 8.39 -0.95 -1.85
C CYS A 99 8.46 -0.26 -0.47
N PHE A 100 7.59 -0.64 0.47
CA PHE A 100 7.61 -0.07 1.82
C PHE A 100 8.83 -0.49 2.63
N TYR A 101 9.47 -1.60 2.30
CA TYR A 101 10.76 -1.95 2.91
C TYR A 101 11.93 -1.15 2.35
N GLU A 102 11.82 -0.64 1.12
CA GLU A 102 12.81 0.22 0.50
C GLU A 102 12.67 1.68 0.98
N GLY A 103 11.44 2.17 1.09
CA GLY A 103 11.18 3.53 1.58
C GLY A 103 9.70 3.86 1.69
N ALA A 104 9.37 4.88 2.49
CA ALA A 104 7.98 5.27 2.74
C ALA A 104 7.27 5.81 1.49
N GLU A 105 8.04 6.40 0.57
CA GLU A 105 7.53 7.05 -0.64
C GLU A 105 7.66 6.18 -1.90
N VAL A 106 8.33 5.03 -1.86
CA VAL A 106 8.57 4.21 -3.06
C VAL A 106 7.26 3.73 -3.70
N PHE A 107 6.30 3.29 -2.88
CA PHE A 107 4.97 2.91 -3.39
C PHE A 107 4.15 4.14 -3.87
N LEU A 108 4.38 5.31 -3.26
CA LEU A 108 3.75 6.58 -3.68
C LEU A 108 4.27 7.02 -5.05
N ASP A 109 5.58 6.97 -5.25
CA ASP A 109 6.23 7.30 -6.52
C ASP A 109 5.78 6.35 -7.63
N LEU A 110 5.69 5.04 -7.33
CA LEU A 110 5.12 4.05 -8.24
C LEU A 110 3.69 4.42 -8.68
N CYS A 111 2.84 4.79 -7.72
CA CYS A 111 1.46 5.20 -8.02
C CYS A 111 1.43 6.50 -8.84
N ARG A 112 2.33 7.44 -8.55
CA ARG A 112 2.45 8.71 -9.29
C ARG A 112 2.87 8.46 -10.74
N ASP A 113 3.82 7.57 -10.97
CA ASP A 113 4.26 7.20 -12.31
C ASP A 113 3.18 6.46 -13.10
N ALA A 114 2.40 5.59 -12.43
CA ALA A 114 1.24 4.95 -13.06
C ALA A 114 0.18 5.97 -13.52
N VAL A 115 -0.11 6.99 -12.71
CA VAL A 115 -1.05 8.06 -13.10
C VAL A 115 -0.51 8.85 -14.30
N ARG A 116 0.78 9.20 -14.29
CA ARG A 116 1.43 9.93 -15.40
C ARG A 116 1.41 9.12 -16.70
N ALA A 117 1.65 7.81 -16.62
CA ALA A 117 1.69 6.92 -17.78
C ALA A 117 0.30 6.62 -18.36
N ALA A 118 -0.77 6.84 -17.61
CA ALA A 118 -2.13 6.47 -18.00
C ALA A 118 -2.82 7.45 -18.97
N GLU A 119 -2.17 8.56 -19.34
CA GLU A 119 -2.68 9.57 -20.30
C GLU A 119 -4.16 9.94 -20.06
N LEU A 120 -4.50 10.20 -18.80
CA LEU A 120 -5.87 10.40 -18.36
C LEU A 120 -6.47 11.71 -18.89
N TYR A 121 -7.80 11.70 -19.05
CA TYR A 121 -8.55 12.89 -19.41
C TYR A 121 -8.44 13.97 -18.32
N GLN A 122 -8.21 15.22 -18.72
CA GLN A 122 -8.14 16.35 -17.79
C GLN A 122 -9.53 16.81 -17.40
N TRP A 123 -9.93 16.53 -16.17
CA TRP A 123 -11.21 16.97 -15.63
C TRP A 123 -11.20 18.45 -15.28
N SER A 124 -12.32 19.12 -15.52
CA SER A 124 -12.61 20.39 -14.86
C SER A 124 -12.86 20.17 -13.36
N GLN A 125 -12.66 21.23 -12.57
CA GLN A 125 -12.94 21.21 -11.12
C GLN A 125 -14.37 20.71 -10.81
N ARG A 126 -15.35 21.11 -11.62
CA ARG A 126 -16.76 20.72 -11.44
C ARG A 126 -16.99 19.22 -11.69
N GLU A 127 -16.36 18.66 -12.73
CA GLU A 127 -16.48 17.24 -13.03
C GLU A 127 -15.79 16.39 -11.96
N TYR A 128 -14.62 16.82 -11.50
CA TYR A 128 -13.94 16.19 -10.37
C TYR A 128 -14.80 16.19 -9.11
N GLU A 129 -15.42 17.31 -8.75
CA GLU A 129 -16.31 17.41 -7.59
C GLU A 129 -17.52 16.45 -7.71
N LEU A 130 -18.10 16.35 -8.91
CA LEU A 130 -19.19 15.41 -9.19
C LEU A 130 -18.74 13.95 -9.00
N LEU A 131 -17.59 13.57 -9.57
CA LEU A 131 -17.05 12.22 -9.46
C LEU A 131 -16.65 11.89 -8.02
N SER A 132 -16.09 12.85 -7.29
CA SER A 132 -15.75 12.71 -5.87
C SER A 132 -16.98 12.46 -5.02
N ALA A 133 -18.05 13.23 -5.24
CA ALA A 133 -19.33 13.04 -4.56
C ALA A 133 -19.95 11.67 -4.89
N ALA A 134 -19.94 11.27 -6.17
CA ALA A 134 -20.44 9.97 -6.60
C ALA A 134 -19.69 8.80 -5.94
N ARG A 135 -18.37 8.88 -5.84
CA ARG A 135 -17.55 7.88 -5.10
C ARG A 135 -17.94 7.82 -3.63
N GLY A 136 -18.17 8.97 -2.99
CA GLY A 136 -18.59 9.03 -1.59
C GLY A 136 -19.90 8.28 -1.31
N ILE A 137 -20.81 8.27 -2.28
CA ILE A 137 -22.08 7.52 -2.20
C ILE A 137 -21.87 6.03 -2.48
N ALA A 138 -21.09 5.69 -3.51
CA ALA A 138 -20.86 4.30 -3.91
C ALA A 138 -19.96 3.50 -2.95
N GLY A 139 -19.13 4.19 -2.16
CA GLY A 139 -18.22 3.60 -1.17
C GLY A 139 -18.71 3.65 0.28
N ALA A 140 -19.94 4.11 0.53
CA ALA A 140 -20.59 4.12 1.84
C ALA A 140 -21.26 2.77 2.17
#